data_AF-A0A661SJX3-F1
#
_entry.id   AF-A0A661SJX3-F1
#
_cell.length_a   1.000
_cell.length_b   1.000
_cell.length_c   1.000
_cell.angle_alpha   90.00
_cell.angle_beta   90.00
_cell.angle_gamma   90.00
#
_symmetry.space_group_name_H-M   'P 1'
#
loop_
_entity.id
_entity.type
_entity.pdbx_description
1 polymer ?
#
loop_
_entity_poly.entity_id
_entity_poly.type
_entity_poly.pdbx_seq_one_letter_code
_entity_poly.pdbx_strand_id
1 'polypeptide(L)' 'MKKICYIIAGPNGAGKTTFAKEFLPFEAQCINFVNA' A
#
# COMPACT_ATOMS: atom_id res chain seq x y z
N MET A 1 0.22 19.38 11.24
CA MET A 1 0.20 17.90 11.20
C MET A 1 0.68 17.45 9.83
N LYS A 2 1.75 16.64 9.73
CA LYS A 2 2.31 16.22 8.44
C LYS A 2 1.52 15.03 7.91
N LYS A 3 0.96 15.15 6.70
CA LYS A 3 0.32 14.03 6.01
C LYS A 3 1.39 13.22 5.30
N ILE A 4 1.34 11.90 5.43
CA ILE A 4 2.26 10.96 4.78
C ILE A 4 1.47 10.22 3.71
N CYS A 5 2.04 10.11 2.51
CA CYS A 5 1.49 9.36 1.38
C CYS A 5 2.56 8.41 0.87
N TYR A 6 2.19 7.16 0.60
CA TYR A 6 3.07 6.12 0.08
C TYR A 6 2.64 5.76 -1.34
N ILE A 7 3.62 5.48 -2.22
CA ILE A 7 3.39 5.04 -3.59
C ILE A 7 4.02 3.66 -3.76
N ILE A 8 3.22 2.67 -4.19
CA ILE A 8 3.69 1.32 -4.52
C ILE A 8 3.64 1.17 -6.04
N ALA A 9 4.81 1.03 -6.68
CA ALA A 9 4.95 0.90 -8.12
C ALA A 9 5.49 -0.49 -8.53
N GLY A 10 5.27 -0.88 -9.79
CA GLY A 10 5.70 -2.17 -10.32
C GLY A 10 4.82 -2.67 -11.49
N PRO A 11 5.27 -3.66 -12.28
CA PRO A 11 4.54 -4.17 -13.43
C PRO A 11 3.25 -4.91 -13.04
N ASN A 12 2.40 -5.21 -14.03
CA ASN A 12 1.22 -6.05 -13.84
C ASN A 12 1.63 -7.44 -13.35
N GLY A 13 0.94 -7.96 -12.34
CA GLY A 13 1.28 -9.24 -11.70
C GLY A 13 2.38 -9.18 -10.63
N ALA A 14 3.02 -8.02 -10.37
CA ALA A 14 4.08 -7.89 -9.36
C ALA A 14 3.60 -7.96 -7.89
N GLY A 15 2.33 -8.23 -7.63
CA GLY A 15 1.80 -8.37 -6.27
C GLY A 15 1.54 -7.07 -5.51
N LYS A 16 1.53 -5.90 -6.16
CA LYS A 16 1.31 -4.58 -5.50
C LYS A 16 0.04 -4.54 -4.63
N THR A 17 -1.07 -5.06 -5.15
CA THR A 17 -2.35 -5.11 -4.44
C THR A 17 -2.29 -6.06 -3.23
N THR A 18 -1.60 -7.20 -3.36
CA THR A 18 -1.37 -8.15 -2.27
C THR A 18 -0.55 -7.49 -1.18
N PHE A 19 0.58 -6.87 -1.52
CA PHE A 19 1.42 -6.15 -0.57
C PHE A 19 0.65 -5.03 0.16
N ALA A 20 -0.15 -4.24 -0.57
CA ALA A 20 -0.92 -3.16 0.03
C ALA A 20 -2.02 -3.64 1.00
N LYS A 21 -2.59 -4.83 0.78
CA LYS A 21 -3.69 -5.37 1.62
C LYS A 21 -3.19 -6.27 2.75
N GLU A 22 -2.12 -7.01 2.53
CA GLU A 22 -1.67 -8.06 3.45
C GLU A 22 -0.46 -7.64 4.29
N PHE A 23 0.34 -6.67 3.84
CA PHE A 23 1.56 -6.25 4.55
C PHE A 23 1.39 -4.87 5.22
N LEU A 24 0.92 -3.87 4.46
CA LEU A 24 0.82 -2.49 4.94
C LEU A 24 -0.03 -2.27 6.20
N PRO A 25 -1.16 -2.98 6.43
CA PRO A 25 -1.91 -2.80 7.67
C PRO A 25 -1.12 -3.18 8.92
N PHE A 26 -0.27 -4.20 8.83
CA PHE A 26 0.51 -4.72 9.96
C PHE A 26 1.83 -3.98 10.14
N GLU A 27 2.50 -3.63 9.04
CA GLU A 27 3.89 -3.14 9.06
C GLU A 27 3.99 -1.61 9.01
N ALA A 28 3.02 -0.95 8.38
CA ALA A 28 3.01 0.50 8.18
C ALA A 28 1.83 1.20 8.87
N GLN A 29 0.98 0.45 9.59
CA GLN A 29 -0.29 0.95 10.16
C GLN A 29 -1.16 1.67 9.13
N CYS A 30 -1.03 1.27 7.85
CA CYS A 30 -1.74 1.89 6.74
C CYS A 30 -3.04 1.10 6.49
N ILE A 31 -4.07 1.46 7.24
CA ILE A 31 -5.38 0.78 7.27
C ILE A 31 -6.30 1.15 6.10
N ASN A 32 -6.02 2.25 5.39
CA ASN A 32 -6.84 2.71 4.27
C ASN A 32 -6.10 2.49 2.95
N PHE A 33 -6.56 1.53 2.15
CA PHE A 33 -6.08 1.29 0.80
C PHE A 33 -7.11 1.74 -0.23
N VAL A 34 -6.68 2.57 -1.19
CA VAL A 34 -7.47 2.97 -2.36
C VAL A 34 -6.73 2.48 -3.60
N ASN A 35 -7.40 1.64 -4.41
CA ASN A 35 -6.87 1.23 -5.70
C ASN A 35 -7.14 2.35 -6.72
N ALA A 36 -6.14 2.73 -7.51
CA ALA A 36 -6.25 3.73 -8.58
C ALA A 36 -5.85 3.11 -9.92
#